data_AF-A0A7S1WQU8-F1
#
_entry.id   AF-A0A7S1WQU8-F1
#
_cell.length_a   1.000
_cell.length_b   1.000
_cell.length_c   1.000
_cell.angle_alpha   90.00
_cell.angle_beta   90.00
_cell.angle_gamma   90.00
#
_symmetry.space_group_name_H-M   'P 1'
#
loop_
_entity.id
_entity.type
_entity.pdbx_description
1 polymer ?
#
loop_
_entity_poly.entity_id
_entity_poly.type
_entity_poly.pdbx_seq_one_letter_code
_entity_poly.pdbx_strand_id
1 'polypeptide(L)'
;YFGNKTVFGLLRDPYERLIAFARGGVQGYGGTGDYMNYSNCNVNSAVKQMMMDYIAGGNKFKDSCTYLPQAEYFDGPYGITLPVNNREFPKSMNEVFADQGYPYMRVDSTDVIHVSDCPSVWAGDLDAETRGLVKQVYKRDFDLLCKHFGYCDREESACIYQVPLMCPSWLMELGYRGHPLPNVSQLHSVEPTQRLEAAHISAQDVLRMATRGRLSEDILMRLAVDRKLLEELAALISQM
;
A
#
# COMPACT_ATOMS: atom_id res chain seq x y z
N TYR A 1 30.79 -3.06 -8.12
CA TYR A 1 31.62 -3.95 -7.28
C TYR A 1 31.55 -3.44 -5.85
N PHE A 2 31.05 -4.25 -4.92
CA PHE A 2 30.91 -3.88 -3.50
C PHE A 2 31.94 -4.59 -2.59
N GLY A 3 32.95 -5.25 -3.17
CA GLY A 3 33.90 -6.05 -2.40
C GLY A 3 33.27 -7.32 -1.82
N ASN A 4 33.81 -7.79 -0.70
CA ASN A 4 33.27 -8.91 0.08
C ASN A 4 32.15 -8.47 1.05
N LYS A 5 31.42 -7.41 0.71
CA LYS A 5 30.34 -6.88 1.57
C LYS A 5 29.01 -7.53 1.21
N THR A 6 28.18 -7.76 2.23
CA THR A 6 26.76 -8.09 2.03
C THR A 6 26.04 -6.93 1.37
N VAL A 7 25.29 -7.20 0.31
CA VAL A 7 24.47 -6.19 -0.38
C VAL A 7 23.03 -6.40 0.06
N PHE A 8 22.52 -5.49 0.89
CA PHE A 8 21.10 -5.45 1.22
C PHE A 8 20.35 -4.50 0.29
N GLY A 9 19.06 -4.74 0.14
CA GLY A 9 18.20 -3.87 -0.66
C GLY A 9 16.73 -4.05 -0.31
N LEU A 10 15.96 -2.98 -0.48
CA LEU A 10 14.52 -3.00 -0.23
C LEU A 10 13.82 -3.75 -1.36
N LEU A 11 12.98 -4.71 -0.99
CA LEU A 11 12.06 -5.36 -1.90
C LEU A 11 10.64 -4.95 -1.53
N ARG A 12 10.00 -4.26 -2.47
CA ARG A 12 8.70 -3.60 -2.33
C ARG A 12 7.64 -4.28 -3.17
N ASP A 13 6.41 -4.29 -2.66
CA ASP A 13 5.26 -4.74 -3.44
C ASP A 13 5.12 -3.92 -4.74
N PRO A 14 4.99 -4.56 -5.93
CA PRO A 14 4.90 -3.83 -7.19
C PRO A 14 3.74 -2.83 -7.26
N TYR A 15 2.57 -3.15 -6.71
CA TYR A 15 1.44 -2.21 -6.73
C TYR A 15 1.74 -0.99 -5.85
N GLU A 16 2.21 -1.24 -4.64
CA GLU A 16 2.52 -0.21 -3.65
C GLU A 16 3.68 0.70 -4.12
N ARG A 17 4.68 0.13 -4.80
CA ARG A 17 5.77 0.87 -5.47
C ARG A 17 5.22 1.85 -6.50
N LEU A 18 4.37 1.37 -7.41
CA LEU A 18 3.82 2.19 -8.50
C LEU A 18 2.86 3.27 -7.99
N ILE A 19 2.15 3.01 -6.90
CA ILE A 19 1.33 4.04 -6.26
C ILE A 19 2.20 5.11 -5.62
N ALA A 20 3.31 4.75 -4.98
CA ALA A 20 4.22 5.75 -4.46
C ALA A 20 4.86 6.58 -5.56
N PHE A 21 5.14 5.97 -6.72
CA PHE A 21 5.57 6.69 -7.92
C PHE A 21 4.51 7.68 -8.41
N ALA A 22 3.25 7.23 -8.55
CA ALA A 22 2.14 8.09 -8.95
C ALA A 22 1.90 9.25 -7.96
N ARG A 23 1.90 8.96 -6.65
CA ARG A 23 1.66 9.93 -5.57
C ARG A 23 2.82 10.89 -5.37
N GLY A 24 4.05 10.45 -5.64
CA GLY A 24 5.25 11.24 -5.39
C GLY A 24 5.42 12.37 -6.38
N GLY A 25 5.18 12.12 -7.68
CA GLY A 25 5.29 13.14 -8.74
C GLY A 25 6.62 13.88 -8.81
N VAL A 26 7.64 13.42 -8.09
CA VAL A 26 8.94 14.08 -8.00
C VAL A 26 9.73 13.72 -9.26
N GLN A 27 10.04 14.74 -10.07
CA GLN A 27 10.87 14.57 -11.25
C GLN A 27 12.22 13.92 -10.86
N GLY A 28 12.52 12.77 -11.44
CA GLY A 28 13.74 11.99 -11.12
C GLY A 28 13.61 11.06 -9.91
N TYR A 29 12.47 11.04 -9.23
CA TYR A 29 12.15 10.12 -8.13
C TYR A 29 10.76 9.52 -8.35
N GLY A 30 10.65 8.54 -9.25
CA GLY A 30 9.45 7.72 -9.36
C GLY A 30 8.52 8.03 -10.53
N GLY A 31 8.66 9.17 -11.21
CA GLY A 31 7.88 9.46 -12.42
C GLY A 31 7.90 10.93 -12.76
N THR A 32 7.35 11.29 -13.91
CA THR A 32 6.94 12.67 -14.14
C THR A 32 5.58 12.86 -13.49
N GLY A 33 5.34 13.98 -12.80
CA GLY A 33 4.01 14.30 -12.23
C GLY A 33 2.88 14.31 -13.26
N ASP A 34 3.22 14.20 -14.55
CA ASP A 34 2.35 14.21 -15.72
C ASP A 34 1.27 13.12 -15.70
N TYR A 35 1.52 11.97 -15.08
CA TYR A 35 0.54 10.88 -15.04
C TYR A 35 -0.56 11.10 -14.00
N MET A 36 -0.28 11.89 -12.96
CA MET A 36 -1.12 11.97 -11.78
C MET A 36 -1.99 13.22 -11.81
N ASN A 37 -3.32 13.02 -11.86
CA ASN A 37 -4.25 14.12 -11.60
C ASN A 37 -4.44 14.30 -10.08
N TYR A 38 -3.64 15.18 -9.50
CA TYR A 38 -3.70 15.45 -8.05
C TYR A 38 -5.03 16.05 -7.58
N SER A 39 -5.83 16.67 -8.48
CA SER A 39 -7.13 17.25 -8.09
C SER A 39 -8.16 16.20 -7.66
N ASN A 40 -8.02 14.95 -8.12
CA ASN A 40 -8.93 13.86 -7.80
C ASN A 40 -8.23 12.60 -7.28
N CYS A 41 -6.92 12.64 -7.09
CA CYS A 41 -6.13 11.51 -6.60
C CYS A 41 -6.38 10.19 -7.37
N ASN A 42 -6.65 10.25 -8.69
CA ASN A 42 -6.86 9.06 -9.52
C ASN A 42 -5.56 8.28 -9.83
N VAL A 43 -5.08 7.52 -8.84
CA VAL A 43 -3.87 6.69 -8.96
C VAL A 43 -4.06 5.51 -9.92
N ASN A 44 -5.28 5.00 -10.08
CA ASN A 44 -5.56 3.90 -11.00
C ASN A 44 -5.24 4.29 -12.45
N SER A 45 -5.76 5.42 -12.93
CA SER A 45 -5.46 5.91 -14.28
C SER A 45 -3.97 6.24 -14.46
N ALA A 46 -3.32 6.82 -13.44
CA ALA A 46 -1.89 7.10 -13.49
C ALA A 46 -1.06 5.82 -13.66
N VAL A 47 -1.30 4.81 -12.80
CA VAL A 47 -0.59 3.53 -12.86
C VAL A 47 -0.88 2.78 -14.15
N LYS A 48 -2.14 2.79 -14.61
CA LYS A 48 -2.53 2.20 -15.89
C LYS A 48 -1.71 2.80 -17.04
N GLN A 49 -1.65 4.13 -17.13
CA GLN A 49 -0.90 4.82 -18.17
C GLN A 49 0.61 4.54 -18.07
N MET A 50 1.19 4.56 -16.87
CA MET A 50 2.61 4.23 -16.67
C MET A 50 2.95 2.84 -17.21
N MET A 51 2.09 1.83 -16.96
CA MET A 51 2.32 0.47 -17.45
C MET A 51 2.10 0.34 -18.95
N MET A 52 1.09 1.00 -19.51
CA MET A 52 0.86 1.02 -20.95
C MET A 52 2.07 1.63 -21.69
N ASP A 53 2.58 2.76 -21.21
CA ASP A 53 3.76 3.42 -21.81
C ASP A 53 5.02 2.57 -21.70
N TYR A 54 5.23 1.91 -20.55
CA TYR A 54 6.35 0.99 -20.36
C TYR A 54 6.30 -0.16 -21.35
N ILE A 55 5.13 -0.81 -21.50
CA ILE A 55 4.92 -1.94 -22.42
C ILE A 55 5.09 -1.48 -23.87
N ALA A 56 4.46 -0.37 -24.26
CA ALA A 56 4.52 0.16 -25.61
C ALA A 56 5.92 0.59 -26.02
N GLY A 57 6.69 1.18 -25.09
CA GLY A 57 8.05 1.63 -25.34
C GLY A 57 9.07 0.49 -25.47
N GLY A 58 8.80 -0.68 -24.88
CA GLY A 58 9.71 -1.84 -24.89
C GLY A 58 11.08 -1.59 -24.22
N ASN A 59 11.29 -0.41 -23.63
CA ASN A 59 12.53 -0.01 -22.99
C ASN A 59 12.38 -0.12 -21.47
N LYS A 60 12.96 -1.17 -20.88
CA LYS A 60 12.95 -1.40 -19.43
C LYS A 60 13.65 -0.30 -18.61
N PHE A 61 14.42 0.56 -19.26
CA PHE A 61 15.11 1.69 -18.65
C PHE A 61 14.38 3.02 -18.84
N LYS A 62 13.11 3.00 -19.25
CA LYS A 62 12.26 4.20 -19.28
C LYS A 62 12.36 4.94 -17.94
N ASP A 63 12.56 6.26 -18.03
CA ASP A 63 12.73 7.18 -16.91
C ASP A 63 13.87 6.80 -15.96
N SER A 64 15.07 6.58 -16.53
CA SER A 64 16.32 6.35 -15.77
C SER A 64 16.23 5.20 -14.75
N CYS A 65 15.69 4.06 -15.20
CA CYS A 65 15.48 2.85 -14.39
C CYS A 65 14.36 2.93 -13.35
N THR A 66 13.58 4.02 -13.31
CA THR A 66 12.47 4.17 -12.35
C THR A 66 11.51 2.98 -12.37
N TYR A 67 11.13 2.51 -13.56
CA TYR A 67 10.23 1.37 -13.75
C TYR A 67 10.95 0.03 -13.94
N LEU A 68 12.27 -0.02 -13.73
CA LEU A 68 13.00 -1.27 -13.86
C LEU A 68 12.47 -2.26 -12.80
N PRO A 69 12.05 -3.49 -13.17
CA PRO A 69 11.67 -4.52 -12.22
C PRO A 69 12.76 -4.74 -11.17
N GLN A 70 12.36 -4.88 -9.91
CA GLN A 70 13.31 -5.02 -8.80
C GLN A 70 14.18 -6.25 -8.96
N ALA A 71 13.64 -7.32 -9.56
CA ALA A 71 14.39 -8.55 -9.82
C ALA A 71 15.71 -8.31 -10.57
N GLU A 72 15.77 -7.29 -11.43
CA GLU A 72 16.99 -6.95 -12.15
C GLU A 72 18.13 -6.47 -11.22
N TYR A 73 17.81 -5.92 -10.04
CA TYR A 73 18.80 -5.58 -9.00
C TYR A 73 19.25 -6.80 -8.17
N PHE A 74 18.60 -7.95 -8.30
CA PHE A 74 18.98 -9.20 -7.64
C PHE A 74 19.87 -10.09 -8.53
N ASP A 75 19.62 -10.12 -9.84
CA ASP A 75 20.26 -11.10 -10.74
C ASP A 75 21.71 -10.77 -11.13
N GLY A 76 22.18 -9.55 -10.84
CA GLY A 76 23.52 -9.12 -11.22
C GLY A 76 24.64 -9.79 -10.41
N PRO A 77 25.90 -9.78 -10.89
CA PRO A 77 27.06 -10.29 -10.15
C PRO A 77 27.32 -9.54 -8.82
N TYR A 78 26.66 -8.41 -8.64
CA TYR A 78 26.68 -7.59 -7.43
C TYR A 78 25.26 -7.34 -6.89
N GLY A 79 24.34 -8.23 -7.21
CA GLY A 79 22.93 -8.09 -6.87
C GLY A 79 22.67 -8.15 -5.37
N ILE A 80 21.47 -7.76 -4.98
CA ILE A 80 21.00 -7.82 -3.60
C ILE A 80 21.02 -9.28 -3.12
N THR A 81 21.74 -9.54 -2.04
CA THR A 81 21.83 -10.86 -1.40
C THR A 81 20.99 -10.94 -0.13
N LEU A 82 20.69 -9.80 0.50
CA LEU A 82 19.86 -9.71 1.70
C LEU A 82 18.64 -8.79 1.46
N PRO A 83 17.47 -9.36 1.15
CA PRO A 83 16.27 -8.54 0.90
C PRO A 83 15.68 -8.01 2.21
N VAL A 84 15.37 -6.72 2.22
CA VAL A 84 14.67 -6.04 3.32
C VAL A 84 13.19 -5.92 2.94
N ASN A 85 12.32 -6.38 3.83
CA ASN A 85 10.88 -6.38 3.60
C ASN A 85 10.28 -4.97 3.72
N ASN A 86 9.94 -4.33 2.60
CA ASN A 86 9.42 -2.97 2.64
C ASN A 86 8.01 -2.86 3.28
N ARG A 87 7.21 -3.95 3.31
CA ARG A 87 5.88 -3.95 3.95
C ARG A 87 5.99 -3.81 5.48
N GLU A 88 7.12 -4.23 6.05
CA GLU A 88 7.42 -4.15 7.49
C GLU A 88 8.44 -3.04 7.81
N PHE A 89 8.66 -2.07 6.92
CA PHE A 89 9.57 -0.97 7.20
C PHE A 89 8.98 -0.02 8.26
N PRO A 90 9.76 0.49 9.24
CA PRO A 90 11.21 0.35 9.39
C PRO A 90 11.67 -0.89 10.17
N LYS A 91 10.76 -1.64 10.79
CA LYS A 91 11.09 -2.83 11.62
C LYS A 91 12.03 -3.80 10.91
N SER A 92 11.73 -4.20 9.67
CA SER A 92 12.55 -5.16 8.91
C SER A 92 13.98 -4.68 8.63
N MET A 93 14.19 -3.37 8.45
CA MET A 93 15.52 -2.80 8.27
C MET A 93 16.30 -2.80 9.58
N ASN A 94 15.63 -2.52 10.69
CA ASN A 94 16.24 -2.55 12.02
C ASN A 94 16.67 -3.97 12.41
N GLU A 95 15.90 -4.99 12.01
CA GLU A 95 16.30 -6.41 12.16
C GLU A 95 17.58 -6.70 11.37
N VAL A 96 17.65 -6.27 10.10
CA VAL A 96 18.88 -6.39 9.29
C VAL A 96 20.07 -5.69 9.92
N PHE A 97 19.90 -4.46 10.46
CA PHE A 97 20.99 -3.79 11.15
C PHE A 97 21.48 -4.56 12.37
N ALA A 98 20.57 -5.07 13.21
CA ALA A 98 20.94 -5.88 14.36
C ALA A 98 21.69 -7.15 13.96
N ASP A 99 21.18 -7.90 12.98
CA ASP A 99 21.75 -9.17 12.51
C ASP A 99 23.12 -9.00 11.83
N GLN A 100 23.37 -7.83 11.24
CA GLN A 100 24.68 -7.50 10.63
C GLN A 100 25.67 -6.86 11.62
N GLY A 101 25.35 -6.82 12.92
CA GLY A 101 26.24 -6.31 13.97
C GLY A 101 26.23 -4.79 14.14
N TYR A 102 25.18 -4.11 13.67
CA TYR A 102 24.97 -2.67 13.80
C TYR A 102 23.72 -2.31 14.64
N PRO A 103 23.54 -2.86 15.86
CA PRO A 103 22.31 -2.66 16.65
C PRO A 103 22.06 -1.21 17.07
N TYR A 104 23.06 -0.34 16.95
CA TYR A 104 22.95 1.09 17.22
C TYR A 104 22.43 1.89 16.02
N MET A 105 22.43 1.31 14.81
CA MET A 105 21.74 1.89 13.66
C MET A 105 20.27 1.53 13.76
N ARG A 106 19.43 2.56 13.87
CA ARG A 106 17.99 2.41 13.98
C ARG A 106 17.33 3.46 13.10
N VAL A 107 16.34 3.03 12.34
CA VAL A 107 15.42 3.88 11.61
C VAL A 107 14.14 3.94 12.40
N ASP A 108 13.77 5.12 12.87
CA ASP A 108 12.44 5.36 13.42
C ASP A 108 11.47 5.74 12.30
N SER A 109 10.17 5.56 12.53
CA SER A 109 9.15 5.83 11.50
C SER A 109 9.15 7.29 11.01
N THR A 110 9.66 8.21 11.84
CA THR A 110 9.82 9.63 11.53
C THR A 110 11.03 9.94 10.65
N ASP A 111 12.00 9.02 10.55
CA ASP A 111 13.20 9.19 9.71
C ASP A 111 12.92 8.87 8.23
N VAL A 112 11.76 8.28 7.96
CA VAL A 112 11.39 7.79 6.64
C VAL A 112 10.85 8.94 5.79
N ILE A 113 11.63 9.37 4.80
CA ILE A 113 11.12 10.25 3.74
C ILE A 113 10.14 9.44 2.89
N HIS A 114 8.90 9.90 2.83
CA HIS A 114 7.80 9.20 2.15
C HIS A 114 6.90 10.19 1.41
N VAL A 115 6.08 9.66 0.52
CA VAL A 115 5.11 10.47 -0.24
C VAL A 115 3.89 10.76 0.64
N SER A 116 3.56 12.04 0.79
CA SER A 116 2.46 12.50 1.64
C SER A 116 1.19 12.84 0.87
N ASP A 117 1.30 13.08 -0.44
CA ASP A 117 0.16 13.47 -1.26
C ASP A 117 -0.79 12.30 -1.51
N CYS A 118 -2.08 12.62 -1.63
CA CYS A 118 -3.16 11.65 -1.81
C CYS A 118 -3.08 10.47 -0.82
N PRO A 119 -3.08 10.70 0.51
CA PRO A 119 -2.91 9.63 1.51
C PRO A 119 -4.11 8.69 1.60
N SER A 120 -5.24 9.04 0.98
CA SER A 120 -6.47 8.25 1.00
C SER A 120 -6.52 7.13 -0.04
N VAL A 121 -5.57 7.10 -0.99
CA VAL A 121 -5.51 6.09 -2.06
C VAL A 121 -4.31 5.15 -1.90
N TRP A 122 -4.49 3.90 -2.31
CA TRP A 122 -3.56 2.80 -2.06
C TRP A 122 -3.76 1.64 -3.05
N ALA A 123 -3.05 0.52 -2.84
CA ALA A 123 -3.04 -0.62 -3.77
C ALA A 123 -4.41 -1.26 -4.00
N GLY A 124 -5.35 -1.08 -3.06
CA GLY A 124 -6.75 -1.51 -3.20
C GLY A 124 -7.53 -0.75 -4.27
N ASP A 125 -7.13 0.47 -4.64
CA ASP A 125 -7.85 1.31 -5.60
C ASP A 125 -7.53 0.97 -7.07
N LEU A 126 -6.60 0.04 -7.32
CA LEU A 126 -6.27 -0.40 -8.68
C LEU A 126 -7.32 -1.39 -9.19
N ASP A 127 -7.84 -1.14 -10.38
CA ASP A 127 -8.78 -2.04 -11.05
C ASP A 127 -8.08 -3.30 -11.61
N ALA A 128 -8.89 -4.29 -12.00
CA ALA A 128 -8.40 -5.57 -12.49
C ALA A 128 -7.52 -5.44 -13.75
N GLU A 129 -7.85 -4.49 -14.64
CA GLU A 129 -7.08 -4.23 -15.85
C GLU A 129 -5.68 -3.71 -15.50
N THR A 130 -5.60 -2.68 -14.64
CA THR A 130 -4.37 -2.08 -14.18
C THR A 130 -3.50 -3.10 -13.46
N ARG A 131 -4.10 -3.90 -12.58
CA ARG A 131 -3.39 -5.00 -11.90
C ARG A 131 -2.87 -6.03 -12.89
N GLY A 132 -3.63 -6.35 -13.94
CA GLY A 132 -3.20 -7.19 -15.06
C GLY A 132 -1.91 -6.68 -15.71
N LEU A 133 -1.87 -5.38 -16.04
CA LEU A 133 -0.69 -4.74 -16.62
C LEU A 133 0.52 -4.77 -15.67
N VAL A 134 0.32 -4.47 -14.38
CA VAL A 134 1.40 -4.53 -13.38
C VAL A 134 1.94 -5.95 -13.24
N LYS A 135 1.07 -6.96 -13.16
CA LYS A 135 1.47 -8.38 -13.10
C LYS A 135 2.24 -8.83 -14.34
N GLN A 136 1.90 -8.30 -15.52
CA GLN A 136 2.64 -8.56 -16.75
C GLN A 136 4.08 -8.03 -16.67
N VAL A 137 4.26 -6.80 -16.21
CA VAL A 137 5.59 -6.15 -16.13
C VAL A 137 6.43 -6.69 -14.98
N TYR A 138 5.84 -6.86 -13.80
CA TYR A 138 6.55 -7.13 -12.54
C TYR A 138 6.37 -8.57 -12.04
N LYS A 139 6.07 -9.54 -12.92
CA LYS A 139 5.86 -10.95 -12.54
C LYS A 139 6.99 -11.48 -11.63
N ARG A 140 8.24 -11.19 -11.97
CA ARG A 140 9.42 -11.69 -11.25
C ARG A 140 9.58 -11.04 -9.86
N ASP A 141 9.13 -9.81 -9.69
CA ASP A 141 9.15 -9.12 -8.39
C ASP A 141 8.16 -9.79 -7.43
N PHE A 142 6.96 -10.17 -7.91
CA PHE A 142 6.03 -10.98 -7.13
C PHE A 142 6.62 -12.34 -6.75
N ASP A 143 7.33 -12.99 -7.68
CA ASP A 143 8.01 -14.27 -7.40
C ASP A 143 9.08 -14.10 -6.31
N LEU A 144 9.81 -12.98 -6.29
CA LEU A 144 10.79 -12.66 -5.25
C LEU A 144 10.13 -12.41 -3.89
N LEU A 145 9.01 -11.68 -3.84
CA LEU A 145 8.26 -11.44 -2.61
C LEU A 145 7.76 -12.74 -1.99
N CYS A 146 7.19 -13.63 -2.81
CA CYS A 146 6.77 -14.96 -2.37
C CYS A 146 7.96 -15.77 -1.85
N LYS A 147 9.07 -15.80 -2.59
CA LYS A 147 10.28 -16.55 -2.22
C LYS A 147 10.88 -16.09 -0.89
N HIS A 148 10.96 -14.78 -0.66
CA HIS A 148 11.70 -14.23 0.48
C HIS A 148 10.84 -13.96 1.71
N PHE A 149 9.55 -13.64 1.54
CA PHE A 149 8.67 -13.22 2.64
C PHE A 149 7.34 -13.98 2.70
N GLY A 150 7.11 -14.94 1.80
CA GLY A 150 5.87 -15.73 1.78
C GLY A 150 4.65 -15.00 1.22
N TYR A 151 4.81 -13.80 0.66
CA TYR A 151 3.73 -13.03 0.03
C TYR A 151 3.45 -13.57 -1.37
N CYS A 152 2.70 -14.67 -1.44
CA CYS A 152 2.47 -15.41 -2.68
C CYS A 152 1.15 -15.06 -3.38
N ASP A 153 0.23 -14.37 -2.70
CA ASP A 153 -1.00 -13.88 -3.33
C ASP A 153 -0.72 -12.63 -4.15
N ARG A 154 -0.74 -12.77 -5.48
CA ARG A 154 -0.54 -11.65 -6.42
C ARG A 154 -1.75 -10.75 -6.55
N GLU A 155 -2.87 -11.14 -5.95
CA GLU A 155 -4.06 -10.30 -5.85
C GLU A 155 -4.12 -9.53 -4.52
N GLU A 156 -3.21 -9.77 -3.59
CA GLU A 156 -3.18 -9.05 -2.32
C GLU A 156 -2.85 -7.57 -2.55
N SER A 157 -3.58 -6.68 -1.87
CA SER A 157 -3.22 -5.27 -1.78
C SER A 157 -2.47 -5.01 -0.47
N ALA A 158 -1.39 -4.25 -0.56
CA ALA A 158 -0.56 -3.90 0.59
C ALA A 158 -0.27 -2.39 0.65
N CYS A 159 0.03 -1.91 1.85
CA CYS A 159 0.59 -0.59 2.11
C CYS A 159 1.53 -0.66 3.33
N ILE A 160 2.42 0.33 3.49
CA ILE A 160 3.43 0.33 4.57
C ILE A 160 2.83 0.93 5.85
N TYR A 161 2.18 0.10 6.66
CA TYR A 161 1.34 0.58 7.77
C TYR A 161 2.08 1.26 8.93
N GLN A 162 3.39 1.04 9.06
CA GLN A 162 4.20 1.68 10.11
C GLN A 162 4.77 3.03 9.66
N VAL A 163 4.64 3.39 8.38
CA VAL A 163 5.05 4.69 7.86
C VAL A 163 3.81 5.57 7.72
N PRO A 164 3.79 6.76 8.36
CA PRO A 164 2.65 7.68 8.27
C PRO A 164 2.25 7.94 6.82
N LEU A 165 0.94 8.13 6.57
CA LEU A 165 0.38 8.49 5.26
C LEU A 165 0.64 7.50 4.10
N MET A 166 1.36 6.40 4.32
CA MET A 166 1.58 5.36 3.31
C MET A 166 0.38 4.40 3.21
N CYS A 167 -0.41 4.33 4.28
CA CYS A 167 -1.72 3.69 4.30
C CYS A 167 -2.81 4.73 4.57
N PRO A 168 -3.98 4.61 3.92
CA PRO A 168 -5.16 5.37 4.31
C PRO A 168 -5.51 5.14 5.79
N SER A 169 -5.82 6.21 6.52
CA SER A 169 -6.12 6.13 7.96
C SER A 169 -7.29 5.19 8.27
N TRP A 170 -8.29 5.17 7.40
CA TRP A 170 -9.47 4.31 7.55
C TRP A 170 -9.08 2.82 7.58
N LEU A 171 -8.06 2.36 6.84
CA LEU A 171 -7.60 0.97 6.94
C LEU A 171 -7.10 0.64 8.35
N MET A 172 -6.41 1.59 8.98
CA MET A 172 -5.85 1.42 10.32
C MET A 172 -6.94 1.36 11.39
N GLU A 173 -8.02 2.12 11.18
CA GLU A 173 -9.24 2.09 12.00
C GLU A 173 -9.97 0.75 11.90
N LEU A 174 -9.97 0.12 10.72
CA LEU A 174 -10.46 -1.26 10.52
C LEU A 174 -9.54 -2.34 11.11
N GLY A 175 -8.46 -1.96 11.81
CA GLY A 175 -7.54 -2.91 12.44
C GLY A 175 -6.48 -3.49 11.50
N TYR A 176 -6.26 -2.92 10.32
CA TYR A 176 -5.15 -3.33 9.45
C TYR A 176 -3.80 -3.17 10.17
N ARG A 177 -2.99 -4.22 10.13
CA ARG A 177 -1.63 -4.28 10.73
C ARG A 177 -0.61 -4.93 9.78
N GLY A 178 -0.81 -4.75 8.46
CA GLY A 178 0.07 -5.33 7.44
C GLY A 178 -0.21 -6.78 7.07
N HIS A 179 -1.30 -7.37 7.59
CA HIS A 179 -1.77 -8.68 7.15
C HIS A 179 -2.53 -8.56 5.82
N PRO A 180 -2.58 -9.62 5.00
CA PRO A 180 -3.35 -9.61 3.76
C PRO A 180 -4.78 -9.15 4.00
N LEU A 181 -5.18 -8.07 3.31
CA LEU A 181 -6.59 -7.69 3.28
C LEU A 181 -7.31 -8.60 2.27
N PRO A 182 -8.52 -9.08 2.58
CA PRO A 182 -9.33 -9.77 1.59
C PRO A 182 -9.48 -8.86 0.36
N ASN A 183 -9.47 -9.48 -0.82
CA ASN A 183 -9.43 -8.78 -2.11
C ASN A 183 -10.53 -7.69 -2.19
N VAL A 184 -10.09 -6.43 -2.10
CA VAL A 184 -10.93 -5.24 -1.92
C VAL A 184 -11.76 -4.94 -3.18
N SER A 185 -11.51 -5.62 -4.30
CA SER A 185 -12.44 -5.64 -5.43
C SER A 185 -13.86 -6.06 -5.01
N GLN A 186 -14.00 -6.86 -3.95
CA GLN A 186 -15.30 -7.18 -3.34
C GLN A 186 -15.85 -6.06 -2.44
N LEU A 187 -15.04 -5.09 -1.99
CA LEU A 187 -15.46 -3.96 -1.16
C LEU A 187 -15.84 -2.71 -2.01
N HIS A 188 -15.31 -2.59 -3.23
CA HIS A 188 -15.63 -1.46 -4.11
C HIS A 188 -16.96 -1.63 -4.87
N SER A 189 -17.43 -2.86 -5.11
CA SER A 189 -18.76 -3.15 -5.67
C SER A 189 -19.91 -3.09 -4.65
N VAL A 190 -19.57 -2.68 -3.44
CA VAL A 190 -20.36 -2.82 -2.24
C VAL A 190 -20.53 -1.40 -1.72
N GLU A 191 -21.80 -0.96 -1.60
CA GLU A 191 -22.11 0.40 -1.14
C GLU A 191 -21.35 0.71 0.15
N PRO A 192 -20.99 1.98 0.43
CA PRO A 192 -20.27 2.35 1.65
C PRO A 192 -20.85 1.73 2.94
N THR A 193 -22.16 1.48 2.96
CA THR A 193 -22.92 0.78 4.01
C THR A 193 -22.46 -0.67 4.23
N GLN A 194 -22.25 -1.44 3.17
CA GLN A 194 -21.84 -2.84 3.24
C GLN A 194 -20.31 -3.04 3.42
N ARG A 195 -19.49 -1.99 3.23
CA ARG A 195 -18.05 -2.03 3.57
C ARG A 195 -17.80 -2.22 5.07
N LEU A 196 -18.72 -1.75 5.91
CA LEU A 196 -18.67 -1.95 7.37
C LEU A 196 -19.04 -3.39 7.75
N GLU A 197 -20.02 -3.99 7.06
CA GLU A 197 -20.40 -5.40 7.28
C GLU A 197 -19.29 -6.37 6.85
N ALA A 198 -18.66 -6.13 5.70
CA ALA A 198 -17.57 -6.96 5.17
C ALA A 198 -16.26 -6.84 5.98
N ALA A 199 -16.09 -5.78 6.76
CA ALA A 199 -14.96 -5.62 7.68
C ALA A 199 -15.14 -6.41 9.01
N HIS A 200 -16.22 -7.19 9.16
CA HIS A 200 -16.61 -7.84 10.43
C HIS A 200 -16.71 -6.84 11.61
N ILE A 201 -16.96 -5.56 11.33
CA ILE A 201 -17.16 -4.55 12.36
C ILE A 201 -18.60 -4.68 12.83
N SER A 202 -18.79 -5.16 14.05
CA SER A 202 -20.13 -5.29 14.62
C SER A 202 -20.76 -3.91 14.84
N ALA A 203 -22.08 -3.82 14.86
CA ALA A 203 -22.77 -2.58 15.24
C ALA A 203 -22.32 -2.06 16.63
N GLN A 204 -21.89 -2.96 17.52
CA GLN A 204 -21.30 -2.60 18.81
C GLN A 204 -19.93 -1.92 18.67
N ASP A 205 -19.12 -2.27 17.68
CA ASP A 205 -17.82 -1.63 17.43
C ASP A 205 -18.01 -0.23 16.86
N VAL A 206 -18.97 -0.04 15.95
CA VAL A 206 -19.37 1.29 15.46
C VAL A 206 -19.85 2.17 16.62
N LEU A 207 -20.70 1.62 17.51
CA LEU A 207 -21.18 2.34 18.69
C LEU A 207 -20.05 2.70 19.67
N ARG A 208 -19.08 1.80 19.87
CA ARG A 208 -17.88 2.07 20.67
C ARG A 208 -16.98 3.15 20.05
N MET A 209 -16.90 3.22 18.73
CA MET A 209 -16.17 4.28 18.03
C MET A 209 -16.88 5.63 18.16
N ALA A 210 -18.20 5.64 18.00
CA ALA A 210 -19.05 6.84 18.16
C ALA A 210 -18.97 7.42 19.58
N THR A 211 -19.15 6.58 20.61
CA THR A 211 -19.12 6.99 22.03
C THR A 211 -17.76 7.50 22.49
N ARG A 212 -16.67 7.13 21.80
CA ARG A 212 -15.31 7.61 22.07
C ARG A 212 -14.96 8.89 21.29
N GLY A 213 -15.90 9.49 20.56
CA GLY A 213 -15.65 10.66 19.71
C GLY A 213 -14.63 10.38 18.60
N ARG A 214 -14.50 9.12 18.15
CA ARG A 214 -13.51 8.70 17.14
C ARG A 214 -14.08 8.61 15.73
N LEU A 215 -15.37 8.88 15.54
CA LEU A 215 -15.97 9.00 14.22
C LEU A 215 -15.97 10.48 13.83
N SER A 216 -15.46 10.79 12.65
CA SER A 216 -15.62 12.14 12.08
C SER A 216 -17.10 12.40 11.77
N GLU A 217 -17.51 13.68 11.76
CA GLU A 217 -18.87 14.07 11.35
C GLU A 217 -19.24 13.51 9.97
N ASP A 218 -18.27 13.39 9.07
CA ASP A 218 -18.45 12.78 7.74
C ASP A 218 -18.82 11.29 7.80
N ILE A 219 -18.28 10.53 8.76
CA ILE A 219 -18.64 9.12 8.94
C ILE A 219 -20.02 9.02 9.61
N LEU A 220 -20.30 9.86 10.61
CA LEU A 220 -21.62 9.92 11.25
C LEU A 220 -22.73 10.31 10.26
N MET A 221 -22.47 11.28 9.39
CA MET A 221 -23.41 11.70 8.34
C MET A 221 -23.62 10.59 7.30
N ARG A 222 -22.61 9.78 6.98
CA ARG A 222 -22.74 8.63 6.08
C ARG A 222 -23.49 7.46 6.73
N LEU A 223 -23.32 7.24 8.03
CA LEU A 223 -24.11 6.28 8.81
C LEU A 223 -25.57 6.73 8.97
N ALA A 224 -25.82 8.04 9.03
CA ALA A 224 -27.17 8.61 9.14
C ALA A 224 -28.03 8.45 7.87
N VAL A 225 -27.44 8.05 6.73
CA VAL A 225 -28.20 7.74 5.51
C VAL A 225 -28.87 6.35 5.61
N ASP A 226 -28.41 5.49 6.51
CA ASP A 226 -28.98 4.16 6.71
C ASP A 226 -30.01 4.19 7.86
N ARG A 227 -31.28 4.29 7.48
CA ARG A 227 -32.42 4.28 8.40
C ARG A 227 -32.45 3.03 9.29
N LYS A 228 -32.04 1.87 8.78
CA LYS A 228 -32.07 0.61 9.54
C LYS A 228 -30.97 0.60 10.59
N LEU A 229 -29.77 1.06 10.23
CA LEU A 229 -28.67 1.18 11.18
C LEU A 229 -28.98 2.23 12.27
N LEU A 230 -29.63 3.34 11.90
CA LEU A 230 -30.13 4.33 12.86
C LEU A 230 -31.19 3.76 13.80
N GLU A 231 -32.12 2.95 13.29
CA GLU A 231 -33.15 2.28 14.11
C GLU A 231 -32.52 1.27 15.09
N GLU A 232 -31.52 0.50 14.66
CA GLU A 232 -30.76 -0.42 15.54
C GLU A 232 -29.92 0.32 16.59
N LEU A 233 -29.27 1.43 16.20
CA LEU A 233 -28.50 2.27 17.12
C LEU A 233 -29.41 2.95 18.16
N ALA A 234 -30.58 3.45 17.72
CA ALA A 234 -31.58 4.05 18.59
C ALA A 234 -32.16 3.03 19.58
N ALA A 235 -32.40 1.79 19.14
CA ALA A 235 -32.86 0.71 20.02
C ALA A 235 -31.81 0.36 21.09
N LEU A 236 -30.53 0.29 20.72
CA LEU A 236 -29.43 0.06 21.66
C LEU A 236 -29.26 1.20 22.67
N ILE A 237 -29.35 2.46 22.23
CA ILE A 237 -29.29 3.62 23.12
C ILE A 237 -30.47 3.64 24.10
N SER A 238 -31.66 3.19 23.68
CA SER A 238 -32.84 3.15 24.56
C SER A 238 -32.77 2.10 25.68
N GLN A 239 -31.84 1.14 25.57
CA GLN A 239 -31.61 0.08 26.56
C GLN A 239 -30.50 0.41 27.57
N MET A 240 -29.80 1.54 27.39
CA MET A 240 -28.75 2.04 28.28
C MET A 240 -29.28 3.14 29.20
#